data_AF-A0A8H5ZSG1-F1
#
_entry.id   AF-A0A8H5ZSG1-F1
#
_cell.length_a   1.000
_cell.length_b   1.000
_cell.length_c   1.000
_cell.angle_alpha   90.00
_cell.angle_beta   90.00
_cell.angle_gamma   90.00
#
_symmetry.space_group_name_H-M   'P 1'
#
loop_
_entity.id
_entity.type
_entity.pdbx_description
1 polymer ?
#
loop_
_entity_poly.entity_id
_entity_poly.type
_entity_poly.pdbx_seq_one_letter_code
_entity_poly.pdbx_strand_id
1 'polypeptide(L)'
;MKLKSLAIAVSAHLIFLTAGEILQSGLTDTPRTKHSNPAIGSDTKTIHARAIYSELWYQATCKGTKLLFGTTLNPDQAVLHCRPLTTPWHGTLVNELTTWGYSDMSGDNKYKGSCHFRTKHSALTRAFSELGISMDDTDHGGPNRCFTIIHYDSPIAERNPDGSLPQRSQQHYTVNGRRYRATGGHFIIGVNNLDGYIFLIDRSSPETKARMLWDIPPHIPIPRDEMPALRSSSDITWGLWNRMSGINAFISFEVVNEETGRLIEHAMEKNGHDEVPPWPGVRFNPETEEYRALLGSPNGIGVGYFLAQHKREMGGNKYVSHIIVFMEDDPTGWPNLLFKVDWAPPPPPPPPPSAAQPLHAKSIIEPTQELQNGEQTHMEGVKILDGSRDGKHIVREHVIRAT
;
A
#
# COMPACT_ATOMS: atom_id res chain seq x y z
N MET A 1 -76.71 -15.15 -15.82
CA MET A 1 -75.87 -14.93 -17.02
C MET A 1 -74.41 -15.10 -16.58
N LYS A 2 -73.62 -15.88 -17.34
CA LYS A 2 -72.45 -16.68 -16.90
C LYS A 2 -71.24 -15.92 -16.32
N LEU A 3 -70.52 -16.63 -15.43
CA LEU A 3 -69.22 -16.33 -14.79
C LEU A 3 -68.11 -15.95 -15.80
N LYS A 4 -67.33 -14.92 -15.44
CA LYS A 4 -66.00 -14.52 -15.96
C LYS A 4 -64.98 -14.85 -14.87
N SER A 5 -63.69 -15.13 -15.04
CA SER A 5 -62.79 -15.38 -16.18
C SER A 5 -61.49 -15.82 -15.50
N LEU A 6 -60.91 -16.95 -15.91
CA LEU A 6 -59.53 -17.31 -15.60
C LEU A 6 -59.03 -18.19 -16.75
N ALA A 7 -58.10 -17.68 -17.56
CA ALA A 7 -57.15 -18.49 -18.35
C ALA A 7 -56.28 -17.59 -19.25
N ILE A 8 -54.98 -17.55 -18.91
CA ILE A 8 -53.79 -17.78 -19.74
C ILE A 8 -53.96 -17.49 -21.26
N ALA A 9 -53.16 -16.54 -21.76
CA ALA A 9 -52.86 -16.42 -23.18
C ALA A 9 -51.34 -16.29 -23.38
N VAL A 10 -50.76 -17.32 -24.00
CA VAL A 10 -49.45 -17.32 -24.65
C VAL A 10 -49.62 -16.70 -26.04
N SER A 11 -48.75 -15.78 -26.45
CA SER A 11 -48.47 -15.53 -27.86
C SER A 11 -47.09 -14.91 -28.04
N ALA A 12 -46.32 -15.56 -28.91
CA ALA A 12 -44.94 -15.30 -29.27
C ALA A 12 -44.82 -14.14 -30.25
N HIS A 13 -43.75 -13.36 -30.15
CA HIS A 13 -43.19 -12.60 -31.28
C HIS A 13 -41.67 -12.79 -31.37
N LEU A 14 -41.27 -13.38 -32.50
CA LEU A 14 -39.91 -13.44 -33.05
C LEU A 14 -39.43 -12.02 -33.35
N ILE A 15 -38.22 -11.65 -32.91
CA ILE A 15 -37.39 -10.63 -33.57
C ILE A 15 -35.93 -11.12 -33.62
N PHE A 16 -35.41 -11.05 -34.84
CA PHE A 16 -34.09 -11.37 -35.37
C PHE A 16 -32.87 -11.15 -34.45
N LEU A 17 -32.04 -12.18 -34.33
CA LEU A 17 -30.63 -12.10 -33.93
C LEU A 17 -29.78 -11.92 -35.20
N THR A 18 -29.12 -10.78 -35.34
CA THR A 18 -27.94 -10.61 -36.19
C THR A 18 -26.74 -10.31 -35.31
N ALA A 19 -25.65 -11.00 -35.60
CA ALA A 19 -24.43 -11.14 -34.82
C ALA A 19 -23.77 -9.83 -34.39
N GLY A 20 -23.29 -9.81 -33.15
CA GLY A 20 -22.33 -8.88 -32.60
C GLY A 20 -21.61 -9.59 -31.45
N GLU A 21 -20.34 -9.91 -31.65
CA GLU A 21 -19.51 -10.79 -30.84
C GLU A 21 -19.35 -10.27 -29.39
N ILE A 22 -19.72 -11.12 -28.42
CA ILE A 22 -19.30 -10.97 -27.02
C ILE A 22 -18.02 -11.81 -26.88
N LEU A 23 -16.87 -11.14 -26.79
CA LEU A 23 -15.62 -11.78 -26.41
C LEU A 23 -15.63 -12.04 -24.91
N GLN A 24 -16.08 -13.24 -24.54
CA GLN A 24 -15.93 -13.81 -23.22
C GLN A 24 -14.68 -14.68 -23.25
N SER A 25 -13.59 -14.20 -22.65
CA SER A 25 -12.36 -14.98 -22.44
C SER A 25 -11.95 -14.78 -20.97
N GLY A 26 -11.62 -15.79 -20.18
CA GLY A 26 -11.67 -17.24 -20.32
C GLY A 26 -11.31 -17.79 -18.94
N LEU A 27 -12.30 -18.32 -18.22
CA LEU A 27 -12.05 -19.16 -17.05
C LEU A 27 -11.93 -20.59 -17.56
N THR A 28 -10.72 -21.11 -17.62
CA THR A 28 -10.49 -22.55 -17.77
C THR A 28 -9.98 -23.10 -16.45
N ASP A 29 -10.83 -23.89 -15.81
CA ASP A 29 -10.45 -24.85 -14.78
C ASP A 29 -9.25 -25.68 -15.26
N THR A 30 -8.18 -25.68 -14.48
CA THR A 30 -7.13 -26.70 -14.60
C THR A 30 -7.15 -27.56 -13.34
N PRO A 31 -7.23 -28.90 -13.45
CA PRO A 31 -7.18 -29.77 -12.29
C PRO A 31 -5.77 -29.72 -11.66
N ARG A 32 -5.72 -29.63 -10.33
CA ARG A 32 -4.53 -29.72 -9.47
C ARG A 32 -3.81 -31.07 -9.75
N THR A 33 -2.85 -31.08 -10.66
CA THR A 33 -1.96 -32.23 -10.89
C THR A 33 -0.75 -32.13 -9.96
N LYS A 34 -0.51 -33.22 -9.21
CA LYS A 34 0.68 -33.40 -8.37
C LYS A 34 1.92 -33.32 -9.26
N HIS A 35 2.78 -32.32 -9.06
CA HIS A 35 4.08 -32.27 -9.71
C HIS A 35 5.06 -33.22 -9.03
N SER A 36 5.27 -34.37 -9.68
CA SER A 36 6.53 -35.11 -9.61
C SER A 36 7.65 -34.27 -10.25
N ASN A 37 8.80 -34.19 -9.57
CA ASN A 37 10.00 -33.43 -9.96
C ASN A 37 10.35 -33.54 -11.46
N PRO A 38 10.55 -32.40 -12.16
CA PRO A 38 11.25 -32.39 -13.44
C PRO A 38 12.76 -32.22 -13.24
N ALA A 39 13.50 -32.97 -14.05
CA ALA A 39 14.94 -32.95 -14.17
C ALA A 39 15.50 -31.56 -14.58
N ILE A 40 16.78 -31.38 -14.28
CA ILE A 40 17.58 -30.17 -14.42
C ILE A 40 17.57 -29.64 -15.88
N GLY A 41 16.93 -28.49 -16.07
CA GLY A 41 16.97 -27.65 -17.25
C GLY A 41 16.15 -26.38 -16.97
N SER A 42 16.79 -25.32 -16.49
CA SER A 42 16.08 -24.10 -16.07
C SER A 42 15.78 -23.21 -17.28
N ASP A 43 14.56 -23.28 -17.81
CA ASP A 43 14.11 -22.43 -18.92
C ASP A 43 14.16 -20.93 -18.56
N THR A 44 14.43 -20.08 -19.56
CA THR A 44 14.58 -18.61 -19.43
C THR A 44 13.38 -17.92 -18.76
N LYS A 45 12.16 -18.45 -18.97
CA LYS A 45 10.94 -17.93 -18.34
C LYS A 45 10.96 -18.12 -16.82
N THR A 46 11.46 -19.26 -16.34
CA THR A 46 11.61 -19.59 -14.92
C THR A 46 12.68 -18.72 -14.27
N ILE A 47 13.80 -18.48 -14.96
CA ILE A 47 14.87 -17.59 -14.50
C ILE A 47 14.35 -16.14 -14.37
N HIS A 48 13.64 -15.65 -15.39
CA HIS A 48 13.08 -14.30 -15.39
C HIS A 48 12.01 -14.11 -14.31
N ALA A 49 11.12 -15.09 -14.11
CA ALA A 49 10.10 -15.05 -13.06
C ALA A 49 10.73 -15.03 -11.65
N ARG A 50 11.77 -15.85 -11.42
CA ARG A 50 12.53 -15.87 -10.16
C ARG A 50 13.28 -14.56 -9.92
N ALA A 51 13.87 -13.97 -10.96
CA ALA A 51 14.56 -12.69 -10.88
C ALA A 51 13.60 -11.53 -10.52
N ILE A 52 12.44 -11.44 -11.19
CA ILE A 52 11.40 -10.45 -10.85
C ILE A 52 10.92 -10.63 -9.42
N TYR A 53 10.70 -11.88 -9.01
CA TYR A 53 10.23 -12.19 -7.66
C TYR A 53 11.26 -11.79 -6.59
N SER A 54 12.55 -12.07 -6.82
CA SER A 54 13.62 -11.62 -5.93
C SER A 54 13.74 -10.10 -5.88
N GLU A 55 13.50 -9.40 -6.99
CA GLU A 55 13.53 -7.94 -7.03
C GLU A 55 12.33 -7.34 -6.26
N LEU A 56 11.12 -7.85 -6.47
CA LEU A 56 9.92 -7.43 -5.74
C LEU A 56 10.12 -7.58 -4.22
N TRP A 57 10.61 -8.75 -3.79
CA TRP A 57 10.89 -9.04 -2.38
C TRP A 57 11.93 -8.07 -1.80
N TYR A 58 13.05 -7.87 -2.51
CA TYR A 58 14.10 -6.94 -2.09
C TYR A 58 13.59 -5.51 -1.97
N GLN A 59 12.86 -5.02 -2.98
CA GLN A 59 12.28 -3.67 -2.97
C GLN A 59 11.29 -3.47 -1.82
N ALA A 60 10.40 -4.45 -1.59
CA ALA A 60 9.44 -4.41 -0.49
C ALA A 60 10.17 -4.41 0.86
N THR A 61 11.15 -5.29 1.04
CA THR A 61 11.98 -5.35 2.25
C THR A 61 12.69 -4.02 2.50
N CYS A 62 13.34 -3.44 1.49
CA CYS A 62 14.00 -2.13 1.61
C CYS A 62 13.03 -1.01 1.98
N LYS A 63 11.83 -0.97 1.37
CA LYS A 63 10.77 -0.01 1.72
C LYS A 63 10.33 -0.19 3.17
N GLY A 64 10.07 -1.42 3.59
CA GLY A 64 9.68 -1.74 4.96
C GLY A 64 10.74 -1.38 5.98
N THR A 65 12.03 -1.64 5.71
CA THR A 65 13.13 -1.20 6.57
C THR A 65 13.12 0.32 6.77
N LYS A 66 12.96 1.08 5.68
CA LYS A 66 12.90 2.54 5.73
C LYS A 66 11.69 3.03 6.54
N LEU A 67 10.54 2.39 6.39
CA LEU A 67 9.34 2.70 7.17
C LEU A 67 9.46 2.32 8.64
N LEU A 68 10.13 1.19 8.95
CA LEU A 68 10.40 0.80 10.32
C LEU A 68 11.27 1.86 11.01
N PHE A 69 12.36 2.30 10.39
CA PHE A 69 13.16 3.43 10.90
C PHE A 69 12.35 4.73 10.95
N GLY A 70 11.55 4.99 9.92
CA GLY A 70 10.66 6.14 9.85
C GLY A 70 9.69 6.20 11.02
N THR A 71 9.17 5.06 11.47
CA THR A 71 8.17 4.97 12.55
C THR A 71 8.79 4.92 13.94
N THR A 72 9.98 4.32 14.11
CA THR A 72 10.60 4.13 15.44
C THR A 72 11.56 5.24 15.86
N LEU A 73 12.31 5.85 14.94
CA LEU A 73 13.29 6.88 15.26
C LEU A 73 12.65 8.25 15.48
N ASN A 74 13.36 9.13 16.20
CA ASN A 74 13.00 10.54 16.33
C ASN A 74 13.12 11.26 14.97
N PRO A 75 12.39 12.36 14.76
CA PRO A 75 12.31 13.01 13.45
C PRO A 75 13.65 13.38 12.81
N ASP A 76 14.63 13.83 13.61
CA ASP A 76 15.98 14.21 13.20
C ASP A 76 16.79 13.03 12.64
N GLN A 77 16.57 11.83 13.16
CA GLN A 77 17.21 10.60 12.69
C GLN A 77 16.39 9.93 11.57
N ALA A 78 15.07 9.89 11.71
CA ALA A 78 14.15 9.23 10.78
C ALA A 78 14.24 9.82 9.35
N VAL A 79 14.50 11.13 9.21
CA VAL A 79 14.56 11.83 7.91
C VAL A 79 15.73 11.35 7.02
N LEU A 80 16.72 10.68 7.62
CA LEU A 80 17.83 10.05 6.89
C LEU A 80 17.41 8.76 6.18
N HIS A 81 16.33 8.12 6.63
CA HIS A 81 15.90 6.80 6.15
C HIS A 81 14.56 6.83 5.41
N CYS A 82 13.60 7.59 5.92
CA CYS A 82 12.24 7.66 5.40
C CYS A 82 11.99 9.01 4.74
N ARG A 83 11.66 9.02 3.44
CA ARG A 83 11.33 10.23 2.68
C ARG A 83 10.12 10.00 1.79
N PRO A 84 9.08 10.87 1.86
CA PRO A 84 8.98 12.03 2.75
C PRO A 84 8.61 11.62 4.19
N LEU A 85 9.32 12.18 5.19
CA LEU A 85 8.98 12.00 6.61
C LEU A 85 7.85 12.95 7.07
N THR A 86 7.67 14.08 6.39
CA THR A 86 6.61 15.03 6.69
C THR A 86 5.58 15.05 5.57
N THR A 87 4.37 15.42 5.93
CA THR A 87 3.25 15.63 5.01
C THR A 87 2.70 17.02 5.23
N PRO A 88 2.19 17.74 4.21
CA PRO A 88 1.48 19.00 4.41
C PRO A 88 0.02 18.78 4.85
N TRP A 89 -0.46 17.53 4.87
CA TRP A 89 -1.86 17.20 5.08
C TRP A 89 -2.15 16.91 6.55
N HIS A 90 -2.76 17.87 7.25
CA HIS A 90 -3.08 17.74 8.68
C HIS A 90 -4.57 18.05 8.94
N GLY A 91 -5.06 17.69 10.12
CA GLY A 91 -6.46 17.94 10.49
C GLY A 91 -7.43 16.93 9.86
N THR A 92 -8.66 17.37 9.59
CA THR A 92 -9.77 16.50 9.11
C THR A 92 -9.83 16.34 7.59
N LEU A 93 -9.06 17.17 6.86
CA LEU A 93 -8.94 17.19 5.40
C LEU A 93 -10.26 17.34 4.62
N VAL A 94 -11.35 17.76 5.25
CA VAL A 94 -12.67 17.85 4.60
C VAL A 94 -12.64 18.80 3.40
N ASN A 95 -12.02 19.97 3.59
CA ASN A 95 -11.91 20.97 2.54
C ASN A 95 -10.88 20.55 1.49
N GLU A 96 -9.74 20.01 1.93
CA GLU A 96 -8.63 19.57 1.09
C GLU A 96 -9.06 18.44 0.15
N LEU A 97 -9.84 17.47 0.64
CA LEU A 97 -10.45 16.42 -0.18
C LEU A 97 -11.31 17.04 -1.30
N THR A 98 -12.20 17.97 -0.96
CA THR A 98 -13.04 18.63 -1.97
C THR A 98 -12.19 19.46 -2.94
N THR A 99 -11.22 20.23 -2.44
CA THR A 99 -10.29 21.02 -3.27
C THR A 99 -9.56 20.14 -4.28
N TRP A 100 -9.11 18.96 -3.86
CA TRP A 100 -8.39 18.02 -4.72
C TRP A 100 -9.33 17.04 -5.44
N GLY A 101 -10.58 17.44 -5.72
CA GLY A 101 -11.46 16.72 -6.64
C GLY A 101 -12.04 15.42 -6.10
N TYR A 102 -12.03 15.21 -4.79
CA TYR A 102 -12.71 14.07 -4.17
C TYR A 102 -14.18 14.39 -3.88
N SER A 103 -14.97 13.33 -3.77
CA SER A 103 -16.34 13.34 -3.27
C SER A 103 -16.45 12.36 -2.10
N ASP A 104 -17.15 12.80 -1.04
CA ASP A 104 -17.48 11.96 0.11
C ASP A 104 -18.85 11.30 -0.14
N MET A 105 -18.81 10.01 -0.48
CA MET A 105 -19.98 9.19 -0.78
C MET A 105 -20.40 8.32 0.40
N SER A 106 -19.93 8.61 1.61
CA SER A 106 -20.21 7.80 2.80
C SER A 106 -21.70 7.72 3.13
N GLY A 107 -22.49 8.73 2.74
CA GLY A 107 -23.95 8.75 2.93
C GLY A 107 -24.78 8.09 1.82
N ASP A 108 -24.16 7.68 0.71
CA ASP A 108 -24.87 7.07 -0.42
C ASP A 108 -25.33 5.65 -0.08
N ASN A 109 -26.59 5.34 -0.39
CA ASN A 109 -27.21 4.03 -0.15
C ASN A 109 -26.43 2.87 -0.79
N LYS A 110 -25.69 3.11 -1.88
CA LYS A 110 -24.82 2.11 -2.52
C LYS A 110 -23.71 1.63 -1.60
N TYR A 111 -23.20 2.50 -0.72
CA TYR A 111 -22.06 2.20 0.15
C TYR A 111 -22.45 1.95 1.60
N LYS A 112 -23.73 2.12 1.97
CA LYS A 112 -24.26 1.74 3.27
C LYS A 112 -23.98 0.28 3.59
N GLY A 113 -23.62 0.00 4.84
CA GLY A 113 -23.28 -1.34 5.31
C GLY A 113 -21.90 -1.85 4.87
N SER A 114 -21.06 -1.04 4.20
CA SER A 114 -19.70 -1.49 3.82
C SER A 114 -18.80 -1.81 5.01
N CYS A 115 -19.13 -1.27 6.20
CA CYS A 115 -18.46 -1.57 7.46
C CYS A 115 -19.30 -2.47 8.40
N HIS A 116 -20.45 -2.95 7.95
CA HIS A 116 -21.23 -3.97 8.66
C HIS A 116 -20.69 -5.35 8.26
N PHE A 117 -19.58 -5.74 8.90
CA PHE A 117 -18.78 -6.89 8.47
C PHE A 117 -19.49 -8.23 8.70
N ARG A 118 -20.53 -8.27 9.54
CA ARG A 118 -21.30 -9.49 9.81
C ARG A 118 -21.95 -10.09 8.56
N THR A 119 -22.25 -9.29 7.55
CA THR A 119 -22.82 -9.78 6.28
C THR A 119 -21.75 -10.12 5.27
N LYS A 120 -20.84 -9.18 4.99
CA LYS A 120 -19.84 -9.33 3.92
C LYS A 120 -18.62 -10.18 4.32
N HIS A 121 -18.21 -10.13 5.59
CA HIS A 121 -17.04 -10.83 6.11
C HIS A 121 -17.42 -11.71 7.30
N SER A 122 -18.53 -12.45 7.18
CA SER A 122 -19.06 -13.28 8.26
C SER A 122 -18.06 -14.36 8.73
N ALA A 123 -17.18 -14.84 7.85
CA ALA A 123 -16.13 -15.80 8.17
C ALA A 123 -14.93 -15.18 8.95
N LEU A 124 -14.96 -13.87 9.24
CA LEU A 124 -14.05 -13.20 10.18
C LEU A 124 -14.58 -13.17 11.62
N THR A 125 -15.75 -13.74 11.90
CA THR A 125 -16.40 -13.67 13.23
C THR A 125 -15.47 -14.08 14.36
N ARG A 126 -14.71 -15.17 14.19
CA ARG A 126 -13.78 -15.66 15.22
C ARG A 126 -12.65 -14.68 15.49
N ALA A 127 -12.03 -14.14 14.44
CA ALA A 127 -10.97 -13.14 14.57
C ALA A 127 -11.47 -11.88 15.30
N PHE A 128 -12.63 -11.34 14.92
CA PHE A 128 -13.22 -10.17 15.59
C PHE A 128 -13.55 -10.46 17.06
N SER A 129 -14.13 -11.62 17.35
CA SER A 129 -14.47 -12.03 18.71
C SER A 129 -13.23 -12.16 19.60
N GLU A 130 -12.17 -12.78 19.12
CA GLU A 130 -10.93 -12.96 19.89
C GLU A 130 -10.13 -11.66 20.04
N LEU A 131 -10.23 -10.76 19.06
CA LEU A 131 -9.70 -9.39 19.15
C LEU A 131 -10.55 -8.49 20.07
N GLY A 132 -11.76 -8.90 20.44
CA GLY A 132 -12.67 -8.13 21.28
C GLY A 132 -13.26 -6.90 20.58
N ILE A 133 -13.36 -6.90 19.24
CA ILE A 133 -13.85 -5.77 18.45
C ILE A 133 -15.20 -6.08 17.80
N SER A 134 -16.05 -5.06 17.68
CA SER A 134 -17.37 -5.23 17.05
C SER A 134 -17.30 -5.31 15.53
N MET A 135 -18.15 -6.16 14.93
CA MET A 135 -18.35 -6.25 13.48
C MET A 135 -19.41 -5.28 12.95
N ASP A 136 -20.16 -4.62 13.84
CA ASP A 136 -21.31 -3.80 13.46
C ASP A 136 -20.90 -2.34 13.20
N ASP A 137 -21.52 -1.71 12.21
CA ASP A 137 -21.32 -0.29 11.91
C ASP A 137 -22.28 0.61 12.71
N THR A 138 -22.09 1.93 12.58
CA THR A 138 -22.89 2.92 13.32
C THR A 138 -24.38 2.87 13.01
N ASP A 139 -24.77 2.43 11.81
CA ASP A 139 -26.19 2.30 11.42
C ASP A 139 -26.85 1.08 12.11
N HIS A 140 -26.05 0.12 12.56
CA HIS A 140 -26.49 -1.07 13.29
C HIS A 140 -26.09 -1.04 14.78
N GLY A 141 -25.78 0.14 15.33
CA GLY A 141 -25.46 0.34 16.74
C GLY A 141 -24.05 -0.06 17.17
N GLY A 142 -23.17 -0.38 16.22
CA GLY A 142 -21.75 -0.64 16.47
C GLY A 142 -20.85 0.60 16.33
N PRO A 143 -19.56 0.46 16.67
CA PRO A 143 -18.59 1.57 16.68
C PRO A 143 -17.93 1.82 15.31
N ASN A 144 -18.14 0.96 14.30
CA ASN A 144 -17.43 1.07 13.02
C ASN A 144 -18.06 2.17 12.15
N ARG A 145 -17.37 3.29 11.97
CA ARG A 145 -17.78 4.34 11.03
C ARG A 145 -17.16 4.11 9.67
N CYS A 146 -18.00 4.04 8.63
CA CYS A 146 -17.54 3.83 7.27
C CYS A 146 -17.36 5.14 6.50
N PHE A 147 -16.28 5.22 5.74
CA PHE A 147 -16.00 6.33 4.83
C PHE A 147 -15.75 5.82 3.42
N THR A 148 -16.38 6.45 2.43
CA THR A 148 -16.17 6.17 1.01
C THR A 148 -15.78 7.45 0.30
N ILE A 149 -14.49 7.59 0.01
CA ILE A 149 -13.93 8.75 -0.67
C ILE A 149 -13.56 8.35 -2.09
N ILE A 150 -14.10 9.05 -3.09
CA ILE A 150 -13.89 8.76 -4.51
C ILE A 150 -13.34 9.98 -5.24
N HIS A 151 -12.50 9.78 -6.24
CA HIS A 151 -11.90 10.85 -7.05
C HIS A 151 -12.60 10.97 -8.42
N TYR A 152 -13.91 11.18 -8.35
CA TYR A 152 -14.84 11.51 -9.43
C TYR A 152 -16.17 11.97 -8.78
N ASP A 153 -17.09 12.49 -9.59
CA ASP A 153 -18.38 13.04 -9.15
C ASP A 153 -18.22 14.11 -8.05
N SER A 154 -17.12 14.87 -8.10
CA SER A 154 -16.78 15.90 -7.12
C SER A 154 -17.73 17.09 -7.21
N PRO A 155 -18.07 17.74 -6.08
CA PRO A 155 -18.88 18.96 -6.09
C PRO A 155 -18.29 20.11 -6.92
N ILE A 156 -16.96 20.14 -7.07
CA ILE A 156 -16.21 21.16 -7.83
C ILE A 156 -15.87 20.72 -9.26
N ALA A 157 -16.38 19.57 -9.72
CA ALA A 157 -16.19 19.14 -11.09
C ALA A 157 -16.85 20.13 -12.07
N GLU A 158 -16.17 20.38 -13.18
CA GLU A 158 -16.69 21.17 -14.29
C GLU A 158 -17.98 20.51 -14.82
N ARG A 159 -19.03 21.32 -15.00
CA ARG A 159 -20.36 20.86 -15.43
C ARG A 159 -20.55 21.09 -16.92
N ASN A 160 -21.40 20.26 -17.52
CA ASN A 160 -21.92 20.48 -18.86
C ASN A 160 -22.76 21.78 -18.91
N PRO A 161 -23.05 22.32 -20.11
CA PRO A 161 -23.88 23.53 -20.25
C PRO A 161 -25.28 23.43 -19.62
N ASP A 162 -25.82 22.22 -19.49
CA ASP A 162 -27.11 21.93 -18.84
C ASP A 162 -27.01 21.77 -17.31
N GLY A 163 -25.82 21.95 -16.72
CA GLY A 163 -25.55 21.79 -15.29
C GLY A 163 -25.30 20.34 -14.84
N SER A 164 -25.44 19.35 -15.73
CA SER A 164 -25.15 17.95 -15.42
C SER A 164 -23.65 17.69 -15.27
N LEU A 165 -23.29 16.62 -14.57
CA LEU A 165 -21.91 16.13 -14.53
C LEU A 165 -21.57 15.43 -15.85
N PRO A 166 -20.40 15.68 -16.45
CA PRO A 166 -19.89 14.87 -17.55
C PRO A 166 -19.74 13.40 -17.17
N GLN A 167 -19.59 12.53 -18.16
CA GLN A 167 -19.19 11.14 -17.91
C GLN A 167 -17.85 11.12 -17.16
N ARG A 168 -17.65 10.12 -16.29
CA ARG A 168 -16.49 10.04 -15.38
C ARG A 168 -15.14 10.22 -16.08
N SER A 169 -14.95 9.63 -17.26
CA SER A 169 -13.71 9.73 -18.05
C SER A 169 -13.43 11.14 -18.60
N GLN A 170 -14.46 12.00 -18.62
CA GLN A 170 -14.44 13.37 -19.12
C GLN A 170 -14.51 14.41 -18.00
N GLN A 171 -14.59 14.00 -16.73
CA GLN A 171 -14.67 14.93 -15.60
C GLN A 171 -13.31 15.58 -15.33
N HIS A 172 -13.36 16.89 -15.14
CA HIS A 172 -12.22 17.74 -14.81
C HIS A 172 -12.57 18.67 -13.66
N TYR A 173 -11.56 19.16 -12.96
CA TYR A 173 -11.69 20.21 -11.94
C TYR A 173 -10.43 21.10 -11.96
N THR A 174 -10.51 22.30 -11.40
CA THR A 174 -9.39 23.26 -11.43
C THR A 174 -8.94 23.63 -10.02
N VAL A 175 -7.62 23.55 -9.77
CA VAL A 175 -6.98 23.98 -8.52
C VAL A 175 -5.82 24.91 -8.88
N ASN A 176 -5.78 26.11 -8.28
CA ASN A 176 -4.72 27.10 -8.51
C ASN A 176 -4.46 27.39 -10.00
N GLY A 177 -5.51 27.45 -10.82
CA GLY A 177 -5.42 27.72 -12.25
C GLY A 177 -4.94 26.54 -13.11
N ARG A 178 -4.60 25.39 -12.52
CA ARG A 178 -4.32 24.15 -13.26
C ARG A 178 -5.57 23.27 -13.29
N ARG A 179 -5.89 22.78 -14.48
CA ARG A 179 -6.99 21.85 -14.73
C ARG A 179 -6.50 20.41 -14.56
N TYR A 180 -7.21 19.62 -13.77
CA TYR A 180 -6.92 18.23 -13.44
C TYR A 180 -8.04 17.33 -13.94
N ARG A 181 -7.71 16.07 -14.23
CA ARG A 181 -8.67 15.03 -14.60
C ARG A 181 -9.08 14.23 -13.37
N ALA A 182 -10.36 13.87 -13.28
CA ALA A 182 -10.80 12.84 -12.34
C ALA A 182 -10.04 11.54 -12.63
N THR A 183 -9.60 10.84 -11.59
CA THR A 183 -8.74 9.64 -11.73
C THR A 183 -9.51 8.36 -11.49
N GLY A 184 -10.67 8.41 -10.85
CA GLY A 184 -11.39 7.20 -10.44
C GLY A 184 -10.81 6.53 -9.19
N GLY A 185 -9.75 7.08 -8.58
CA GLY A 185 -9.19 6.58 -7.32
C GLY A 185 -10.24 6.53 -6.21
N HIS A 186 -10.14 5.56 -5.32
CA HIS A 186 -11.13 5.37 -4.25
C HIS A 186 -10.53 4.81 -2.98
N PHE A 187 -11.17 5.15 -1.86
CA PHE A 187 -10.78 4.75 -0.51
C PHE A 187 -12.04 4.44 0.30
N ILE A 188 -12.27 3.16 0.54
CA ILE A 188 -13.31 2.65 1.44
C ILE A 188 -12.60 2.23 2.73
N ILE A 189 -12.79 3.04 3.77
CA ILE A 189 -12.06 2.93 5.04
C ILE A 189 -13.08 2.93 6.17
N GLY A 190 -13.02 1.89 7.00
CA GLY A 190 -13.71 1.84 8.27
C GLY A 190 -12.83 2.37 9.39
N VAL A 191 -13.41 3.09 10.33
CA VAL A 191 -12.69 3.50 11.54
C VAL A 191 -13.54 3.18 12.77
N ASN A 192 -12.97 2.38 13.66
CA ASN A 192 -13.53 2.07 14.97
C ASN A 192 -12.79 2.90 16.03
N ASN A 193 -13.47 3.92 16.53
CA ASN A 193 -12.94 4.82 17.54
C ASN A 193 -12.88 4.19 18.94
N LEU A 194 -13.80 3.28 19.24
CA LEU A 194 -13.89 2.67 20.56
C LEU A 194 -12.65 1.80 20.83
N ASP A 195 -12.28 0.98 19.84
CA ASP A 195 -11.23 -0.01 19.96
C ASP A 195 -9.91 0.41 19.30
N GLY A 196 -9.89 1.54 18.58
CA GLY A 196 -8.71 2.10 17.91
C GLY A 196 -8.28 1.32 16.66
N TYR A 197 -9.24 0.77 15.91
CA TYR A 197 -8.98 0.00 14.68
C TYR A 197 -9.30 0.82 13.43
N ILE A 198 -8.44 0.69 12.42
CA ILE A 198 -8.70 1.19 11.07
C ILE A 198 -8.83 -0.01 10.13
N PHE A 199 -9.95 -0.09 9.42
CA PHE A 199 -10.22 -1.12 8.44
C PHE A 199 -9.99 -0.57 7.03
N LEU A 200 -9.04 -1.15 6.32
CA LEU A 200 -8.69 -0.82 4.94
C LEU A 200 -9.42 -1.83 4.05
N ILE A 201 -10.66 -1.49 3.71
CA ILE A 201 -11.62 -2.43 3.10
C ILE A 201 -11.36 -2.56 1.60
N ASP A 202 -11.35 -1.43 0.89
CA ASP A 202 -11.03 -1.40 -0.53
C ASP A 202 -10.39 -0.06 -0.87
N ARG A 203 -9.23 -0.10 -1.52
CA ARG A 203 -8.47 1.11 -1.87
C ARG A 203 -7.80 0.92 -3.22
N SER A 204 -7.90 1.94 -4.06
CA SER A 204 -7.12 2.00 -5.29
C SER A 204 -6.60 3.42 -5.49
N SER A 205 -5.28 3.54 -5.67
CA SER A 205 -4.63 4.83 -5.79
C SER A 205 -5.11 5.59 -7.02
N PRO A 206 -5.09 6.93 -6.97
CA PRO A 206 -5.34 7.78 -8.13
C PRO A 206 -4.50 7.36 -9.35
N GLU A 207 -3.22 7.04 -9.18
CA GLU A 207 -2.35 6.62 -10.28
C GLU A 207 -2.82 5.32 -10.96
N THR A 208 -3.23 4.32 -10.16
CA THR A 208 -3.68 3.02 -10.70
C THR A 208 -5.02 3.17 -11.43
N LYS A 209 -5.97 3.90 -10.86
CA LYS A 209 -7.29 4.10 -11.49
C LYS A 209 -7.23 5.08 -12.65
N ALA A 210 -6.38 6.11 -12.61
CA ALA A 210 -6.17 7.03 -13.72
C ALA A 210 -5.75 6.28 -14.97
N ARG A 211 -4.84 5.31 -14.84
CA ARG A 211 -4.39 4.49 -15.96
C ARG A 211 -5.55 3.80 -16.68
N MET A 212 -6.46 3.20 -15.92
CA MET A 212 -7.64 2.52 -16.46
C MET A 212 -8.64 3.52 -17.04
N LEU A 213 -8.93 4.59 -16.32
CA LEU A 213 -9.95 5.57 -16.70
C LEU A 213 -9.53 6.43 -17.90
N TRP A 214 -8.22 6.67 -18.05
CA TRP A 214 -7.64 7.50 -19.11
C TRP A 214 -7.11 6.69 -20.28
N ASP A 215 -7.26 5.36 -20.24
CA ASP A 215 -6.79 4.42 -21.25
C ASP A 215 -5.28 4.56 -21.55
N ILE A 216 -4.47 4.60 -20.50
CA ILE A 216 -3.01 4.74 -20.60
C ILE A 216 -2.37 3.35 -20.54
N PRO A 217 -1.53 2.96 -21.52
CA PRO A 217 -0.82 1.69 -21.46
C PRO A 217 0.12 1.56 -20.24
N PRO A 218 0.33 0.36 -19.68
CA PRO A 218 1.15 0.17 -18.46
C PRO A 218 2.59 0.70 -18.55
N HIS A 219 3.19 0.68 -19.73
CA HIS A 219 4.57 1.12 -19.97
C HIS A 219 4.73 2.64 -20.07
N ILE A 220 3.62 3.39 -20.17
CA ILE A 220 3.64 4.84 -20.25
C ILE A 220 3.52 5.42 -18.83
N PRO A 221 4.50 6.22 -18.38
CA PRO A 221 4.41 6.86 -17.08
C PRO A 221 3.36 7.96 -17.10
N ILE A 222 2.53 8.02 -16.06
CA ILE A 222 1.64 9.15 -15.81
C ILE A 222 2.45 10.21 -15.06
N PRO A 223 2.57 11.45 -15.57
CA PRO A 223 3.32 12.49 -14.88
C PRO A 223 2.77 12.76 -13.48
N ARG A 224 3.66 12.94 -12.50
CA ARG A 224 3.28 13.09 -11.08
C ARG A 224 2.43 14.34 -10.83
N ASP A 225 2.59 15.36 -11.65
CA ASP A 225 1.90 16.64 -11.57
C ASP A 225 0.51 16.63 -12.24
N GLU A 226 0.15 15.55 -12.95
CA GLU A 226 -1.22 15.26 -13.40
C GLU A 226 -2.09 14.66 -12.28
N MET A 227 -1.48 14.24 -11.17
CA MET A 227 -2.18 13.64 -10.03
C MET A 227 -2.60 14.70 -9.00
N PRO A 228 -3.72 14.49 -8.27
CA PRO A 228 -4.07 15.33 -7.13
C PRO A 228 -2.93 15.36 -6.11
N ALA A 229 -2.64 16.53 -5.52
CA ALA A 229 -1.57 16.60 -4.51
C ALA A 229 -1.89 15.76 -3.28
N LEU A 230 -3.16 15.78 -2.82
CA LEU A 230 -3.69 14.85 -1.83
C LEU A 230 -4.08 13.54 -2.52
N ARG A 231 -3.28 12.49 -2.36
CA ARG A 231 -3.52 11.20 -3.03
C ARG A 231 -2.97 9.98 -2.32
N SER A 232 -2.14 10.20 -1.31
CA SER A 232 -1.57 9.10 -0.58
C SER A 232 -2.67 8.46 0.27
N SER A 233 -2.61 7.14 0.38
CA SER A 233 -3.53 6.41 1.24
C SER A 233 -3.33 6.78 2.72
N SER A 234 -2.11 7.07 3.15
CA SER A 234 -1.80 7.50 4.52
C SER A 234 -2.49 8.81 4.88
N ASP A 235 -2.38 9.83 4.03
CA ASP A 235 -2.96 11.15 4.31
C ASP A 235 -4.49 11.12 4.29
N ILE A 236 -5.08 10.41 3.32
CA ILE A 236 -6.55 10.28 3.25
C ILE A 236 -7.06 9.50 4.47
N THR A 237 -6.39 8.40 4.84
CA THR A 237 -6.73 7.66 6.06
C THR A 237 -6.59 8.55 7.30
N TRP A 238 -5.55 9.38 7.37
CA TRP A 238 -5.34 10.34 8.46
C TRP A 238 -6.50 11.33 8.59
N GLY A 239 -6.92 11.97 7.50
CA GLY A 239 -8.04 12.91 7.52
C GLY A 239 -9.36 12.30 7.99
N LEU A 240 -9.54 11.00 7.80
CA LEU A 240 -10.71 10.24 8.25
C LEU A 240 -10.60 9.81 9.72
N TRP A 241 -9.44 9.29 10.14
CA TRP A 241 -9.19 8.83 11.50
C TRP A 241 -9.03 9.96 12.51
N ASN A 242 -8.32 11.05 12.17
CA ASN A 242 -7.99 12.16 13.08
C ASN A 242 -9.23 12.98 13.53
N ARG A 243 -10.42 12.57 13.11
CA ARG A 243 -11.70 13.01 13.65
C ARG A 243 -12.01 12.33 15.00
N MET A 244 -11.17 11.39 15.44
CA MET A 244 -11.40 10.38 16.47
C MET A 244 -10.09 10.09 17.24
N SER A 245 -10.15 9.30 18.32
CA SER A 245 -9.05 9.14 19.29
C SER A 245 -8.48 7.72 19.34
N GLY A 246 -7.15 7.60 19.41
CA GLY A 246 -6.46 6.34 19.69
C GLY A 246 -6.27 5.43 18.47
N ILE A 247 -5.10 4.80 18.38
CA ILE A 247 -4.78 3.85 17.32
C ILE A 247 -4.02 2.64 17.89
N ASN A 248 -4.61 1.48 17.65
CA ASN A 248 -4.22 0.18 18.18
C ASN A 248 -3.92 -0.83 17.06
N ALA A 249 -4.55 -0.72 15.89
CA ALA A 249 -4.28 -1.60 14.75
C ALA A 249 -4.87 -1.08 13.44
N PHE A 250 -4.35 -1.63 12.34
CA PHE A 250 -4.98 -1.60 11.02
C PHE A 250 -5.32 -3.02 10.60
N ILE A 251 -6.42 -3.23 9.88
CA ILE A 251 -6.72 -4.48 9.18
C ILE A 251 -6.92 -4.17 7.71
N SER A 252 -6.16 -4.82 6.83
CA SER A 252 -6.42 -4.84 5.40
C SER A 252 -7.18 -6.11 5.08
N PHE A 253 -8.42 -5.94 4.59
CA PHE A 253 -9.22 -7.08 4.17
C PHE A 253 -8.84 -7.57 2.78
N GLU A 254 -9.05 -8.87 2.57
CA GLU A 254 -9.06 -9.53 1.26
C GLU A 254 -7.99 -9.01 0.31
N VAL A 255 -6.73 -9.35 0.57
CA VAL A 255 -5.60 -8.87 -0.22
C VAL A 255 -5.61 -9.54 -1.60
N VAL A 256 -6.26 -8.87 -2.56
CA VAL A 256 -6.40 -9.32 -3.97
C VAL A 256 -5.34 -8.77 -4.93
N ASN A 257 -4.47 -7.86 -4.50
CA ASN A 257 -3.43 -7.34 -5.39
C ASN A 257 -2.25 -8.32 -5.48
N GLU A 258 -1.84 -8.59 -6.71
CA GLU A 258 -0.84 -9.61 -7.04
C GLU A 258 0.49 -9.38 -6.31
N GLU A 259 0.98 -8.14 -6.25
CA GLU A 259 2.27 -7.85 -5.62
C GLU A 259 2.28 -8.20 -4.12
N THR A 260 1.26 -7.78 -3.36
CA THR A 260 1.17 -8.12 -1.93
C THR A 260 0.90 -9.61 -1.74
N GLY A 261 0.06 -10.23 -2.58
CA GLY A 261 -0.18 -11.68 -2.55
C GLY A 261 1.12 -12.48 -2.69
N ARG A 262 1.96 -12.14 -3.67
CA ARG A 262 3.28 -12.79 -3.87
C ARG A 262 4.24 -12.58 -2.71
N LEU A 263 4.20 -11.41 -2.05
CA LEU A 263 4.97 -11.14 -0.83
C LEU A 263 4.46 -11.96 0.36
N ILE A 264 3.14 -12.14 0.48
CA ILE A 264 2.53 -12.99 1.51
C ILE A 264 2.95 -14.45 1.31
N GLU A 265 2.82 -14.98 0.09
CA GLU A 265 3.25 -16.34 -0.25
C GLU A 265 4.72 -16.56 0.12
N HIS A 266 5.61 -15.62 -0.26
CA HIS A 266 7.02 -15.76 0.10
C HIS A 266 7.28 -15.75 1.60
N ALA A 267 6.56 -14.88 2.32
CA ALA A 267 6.67 -14.79 3.78
C ALA A 267 6.20 -16.08 4.45
N MET A 268 5.15 -16.73 3.93
CA MET A 268 4.68 -18.05 4.40
C MET A 268 5.73 -19.12 4.14
N GLU A 269 6.24 -19.23 2.92
CA GLU A 269 7.25 -20.23 2.52
C GLU A 269 8.51 -20.13 3.40
N LYS A 270 9.03 -18.92 3.61
CA LYS A 270 10.18 -18.68 4.50
C LYS A 270 9.91 -19.06 5.95
N ASN A 271 8.66 -19.03 6.37
CA ASN A 271 8.24 -19.42 7.72
C ASN A 271 7.80 -20.89 7.82
N GLY A 272 7.96 -21.68 6.75
CA GLY A 272 7.63 -23.10 6.73
C GLY A 272 6.14 -23.41 6.57
N HIS A 273 5.38 -22.48 6.00
CA HIS A 273 3.95 -22.63 5.71
C HIS A 273 3.72 -22.73 4.20
N ASP A 274 3.03 -23.79 3.76
CA ASP A 274 2.65 -23.99 2.36
C ASP A 274 1.44 -23.13 1.95
N GLU A 275 0.57 -22.81 2.91
CA GLU A 275 -0.66 -22.02 2.72
C GLU A 275 -0.84 -21.09 3.92
N VAL A 276 -1.56 -19.98 3.75
CA VAL A 276 -1.90 -19.08 4.86
C VAL A 276 -2.94 -19.76 5.74
N PRO A 277 -2.69 -19.99 7.05
CA PRO A 277 -3.68 -20.60 7.92
C PRO A 277 -4.84 -19.64 8.25
N PRO A 278 -6.02 -20.16 8.62
CA PRO A 278 -7.08 -19.32 9.20
C PRO A 278 -6.59 -18.66 10.49
N TRP A 279 -7.37 -17.73 11.04
CA TRP A 279 -7.07 -17.10 12.34
C TRP A 279 -6.61 -18.14 13.39
N PRO A 280 -5.56 -17.92 14.20
CA PRO A 280 -4.81 -16.67 14.41
C PRO A 280 -3.72 -16.37 13.37
N GLY A 281 -3.62 -17.15 12.29
CA GLY A 281 -2.67 -16.87 11.23
C GLY A 281 -1.20 -17.09 11.63
N VAL A 282 -0.32 -16.42 10.89
CA VAL A 282 1.13 -16.37 11.16
C VAL A 282 1.54 -14.96 11.55
N ARG A 283 2.32 -14.84 12.62
CA ARG A 283 2.83 -13.57 13.16
C ARG A 283 4.26 -13.31 12.72
N PHE A 284 4.50 -12.13 12.17
CA PHE A 284 5.82 -11.62 11.79
C PHE A 284 6.22 -10.44 12.67
N ASN A 285 7.45 -10.45 13.19
CA ASN A 285 7.97 -9.44 14.10
C ASN A 285 9.01 -8.53 13.42
N PRO A 286 9.26 -7.30 13.92
CA PRO A 286 10.08 -6.28 13.28
C PRO A 286 11.50 -6.70 12.87
N GLU A 287 12.04 -7.70 13.57
CA GLU A 287 13.39 -8.24 13.38
C GLU A 287 13.50 -9.09 12.10
N THR A 288 12.38 -9.63 11.59
CA THR A 288 12.38 -10.55 10.46
C THR A 288 12.30 -9.83 9.12
N GLU A 289 12.78 -10.49 8.07
CA GLU A 289 12.76 -9.94 6.71
C GLU A 289 11.34 -9.90 6.16
N GLU A 290 10.53 -10.91 6.49
CA GLU A 290 9.14 -11.08 6.10
C GLU A 290 8.27 -9.93 6.63
N TYR A 291 8.45 -9.54 7.89
CA TYR A 291 7.79 -8.36 8.44
C TYR A 291 8.09 -7.11 7.60
N ARG A 292 9.36 -6.90 7.24
CA ARG A 292 9.76 -5.72 6.47
C ARG A 292 9.19 -5.78 5.06
N ALA A 293 9.21 -6.94 4.41
CA ALA A 293 8.57 -7.13 3.11
C ALA A 293 7.06 -6.79 3.17
N LEU A 294 6.35 -7.30 4.19
CA LEU A 294 4.92 -7.04 4.37
C LEU A 294 4.62 -5.57 4.71
N LEU A 295 5.43 -4.90 5.54
CA LEU A 295 5.29 -3.48 5.83
C LEU A 295 5.57 -2.60 4.59
N GLY A 296 6.52 -3.01 3.74
CA GLY A 296 6.85 -2.31 2.50
C GLY A 296 5.98 -2.67 1.29
N SER A 297 5.04 -3.61 1.46
CA SER A 297 4.08 -4.00 0.43
C SER A 297 3.12 -2.86 0.05
N PRO A 298 2.45 -2.93 -1.10
CA PRO A 298 1.37 -2.00 -1.46
C PRO A 298 0.29 -1.83 -0.37
N ASN A 299 -0.02 -2.87 0.42
CA ASN A 299 -1.01 -2.76 1.50
C ASN A 299 -0.44 -2.18 2.79
N GLY A 300 0.84 -2.48 3.09
CA GLY A 300 1.53 -2.02 4.30
C GLY A 300 2.08 -0.60 4.23
N ILE A 301 2.48 -0.13 3.04
CA ILE A 301 3.17 1.16 2.88
C ILE A 301 2.36 2.35 3.38
N GLY A 302 1.03 2.32 3.18
CA GLY A 302 0.12 3.36 3.69
C GLY A 302 0.06 3.39 5.22
N VAL A 303 0.14 2.22 5.88
CA VAL A 303 0.19 2.13 7.35
C VAL A 303 1.51 2.71 7.87
N GLY A 304 2.63 2.33 7.24
CA GLY A 304 3.95 2.84 7.62
C GLY A 304 4.05 4.36 7.49
N TYR A 305 3.61 4.94 6.37
CA TYR A 305 3.63 6.40 6.20
C TYR A 305 2.67 7.12 7.12
N PHE A 306 1.46 6.59 7.37
CA PHE A 306 0.54 7.15 8.35
C PHE A 306 1.23 7.33 9.71
N LEU A 307 1.91 6.29 10.19
CA LEU A 307 2.56 6.34 11.50
C LEU A 307 3.81 7.22 11.48
N ALA A 308 4.58 7.20 10.39
CA ALA A 308 5.82 7.97 10.28
C ALA A 308 5.58 9.48 10.15
N GLN A 309 4.53 9.89 9.43
CA GLN A 309 4.30 11.29 9.06
C GLN A 309 3.53 12.08 10.11
N HIS A 310 2.77 11.41 10.97
CA HIS A 310 1.87 12.06 11.95
C HIS A 310 2.32 11.87 13.42
N LYS A 311 3.61 11.64 13.64
CA LYS A 311 4.19 11.45 14.99
C LYS A 311 3.84 12.59 15.95
N ARG A 312 3.86 13.83 15.45
CA ARG A 312 3.61 15.03 16.27
C ARG A 312 2.18 15.03 16.79
N GLU A 313 1.23 14.74 15.91
CA GLU A 313 -0.19 14.68 16.25
C GLU A 313 -0.54 13.49 17.14
N MET A 314 0.19 12.38 17.01
CA MET A 314 0.06 11.22 17.90
C MET A 314 0.79 11.40 19.25
N GLY A 315 1.56 12.47 19.44
CA GLY A 315 2.31 12.73 20.66
C GLY A 315 3.62 11.94 20.81
N GLY A 316 4.05 11.21 19.77
CA GLY A 316 5.28 10.45 19.79
C GLY A 316 5.37 9.40 18.69
N ASN A 317 6.38 8.54 18.79
CA ASN A 317 6.63 7.48 17.83
C ASN A 317 5.72 6.28 18.11
N LYS A 318 4.83 5.98 17.18
CA LYS A 318 4.11 4.71 17.11
C LYS A 318 4.63 3.92 15.92
N TYR A 319 4.62 2.59 16.04
CA TYR A 319 5.10 1.68 15.00
C TYR A 319 4.22 0.44 14.93
N VAL A 320 4.36 -0.31 13.84
CA VAL A 320 3.73 -1.63 13.74
C VAL A 320 4.57 -2.62 14.56
N SER A 321 4.03 -3.13 15.67
CA SER A 321 4.78 -4.03 16.55
C SER A 321 4.84 -5.46 16.05
N HIS A 322 3.87 -5.87 15.24
CA HIS A 322 3.87 -7.11 14.48
C HIS A 322 2.79 -7.08 13.40
N ILE A 323 2.95 -7.95 12.41
CA ILE A 323 1.97 -8.18 11.35
C ILE A 323 1.46 -9.61 11.46
N ILE A 324 0.15 -9.80 11.47
CA ILE A 324 -0.48 -11.12 11.39
C ILE A 324 -1.08 -11.28 9.99
N VAL A 325 -0.75 -12.37 9.33
CA VAL A 325 -1.35 -12.77 8.05
C VAL A 325 -2.23 -13.98 8.29
N PHE A 326 -3.50 -13.90 7.90
CA PHE A 326 -4.48 -14.94 8.21
C PHE A 326 -5.57 -15.03 7.14
N MET A 327 -6.10 -16.23 6.95
CA MET A 327 -7.32 -16.46 6.18
C MET A 327 -8.56 -16.30 7.08
N GLU A 328 -9.71 -16.11 6.44
CA GLU A 328 -11.00 -16.32 7.10
C GLU A 328 -11.17 -17.80 7.46
N ASP A 329 -12.20 -18.13 8.28
CA ASP A 329 -12.50 -19.53 8.61
C ASP A 329 -12.93 -20.35 7.37
N ASP A 330 -13.38 -19.67 6.31
CA ASP A 330 -13.60 -20.24 4.98
C ASP A 330 -12.30 -20.23 4.16
N PRO A 331 -11.77 -21.40 3.75
CA PRO A 331 -10.49 -21.49 3.04
C PRO A 331 -10.53 -20.98 1.59
N THR A 332 -11.70 -20.58 1.07
CA THR A 332 -11.85 -20.08 -0.31
C THR A 332 -11.60 -18.57 -0.45
N GLY A 333 -11.38 -17.87 0.67
CA GLY A 333 -11.20 -16.42 0.70
C GLY A 333 -9.81 -15.94 0.26
N TRP A 334 -9.54 -14.66 0.52
CA TRP A 334 -8.24 -14.03 0.31
C TRP A 334 -7.56 -13.77 1.66
N PRO A 335 -6.22 -13.72 1.72
CA PRO A 335 -5.52 -13.45 2.97
C PRO A 335 -5.78 -12.03 3.45
N ASN A 336 -5.82 -11.87 4.78
CA ASN A 336 -5.99 -10.60 5.48
C ASN A 336 -4.68 -10.24 6.19
N LEU A 337 -4.44 -8.94 6.37
CA LEU A 337 -3.28 -8.41 7.11
C LEU A 337 -3.75 -7.61 8.31
N LEU A 338 -3.35 -8.00 9.51
CA LEU A 338 -3.49 -7.18 10.73
C LEU A 338 -2.14 -6.58 11.08
N PHE A 339 -2.06 -5.25 11.11
CA PHE A 339 -0.89 -4.48 11.54
C PHE A 339 -1.14 -3.98 12.96
N LYS A 340 -0.58 -4.64 13.97
CA LYS A 340 -0.73 -4.21 15.37
C LYS A 340 0.12 -2.96 15.60
N VAL A 341 -0.43 -1.94 16.25
CA VAL A 341 0.27 -0.68 16.54
C VAL A 341 0.55 -0.56 18.02
N ASP A 342 1.80 -0.27 18.38
CA ASP A 342 2.23 0.05 19.74
C ASP A 342 3.11 1.32 19.75
N TRP A 343 3.43 1.81 20.94
CA TRP A 343 4.45 2.83 21.13
C TRP A 343 5.82 2.27 20.75
N ALA A 344 6.59 3.02 19.97
CA ALA A 344 7.95 2.65 19.66
C ALA A 344 8.81 2.67 20.94
N PRO A 345 9.76 1.75 21.08
CA PRO A 345 10.75 1.84 22.15
C PRO A 345 11.54 3.15 22.02
N PRO A 346 12.09 3.69 23.12
CA PRO A 346 12.93 4.88 23.08
C PRO A 346 14.04 4.69 22.05
N PRO A 347 14.24 5.64 21.11
CA PRO A 347 15.28 5.50 20.12
C PRO A 347 16.67 5.55 20.78
N PRO A 348 17.67 4.87 20.19
CA PRO A 348 19.04 4.97 20.69
C PRO A 348 19.49 6.45 20.69
N PRO A 349 20.33 6.85 21.66
CA PRO A 349 20.83 8.22 21.74
C PRO A 349 21.55 8.59 20.43
N PRO A 350 21.47 9.87 20.00
CA PRO A 350 22.17 10.30 18.80
C PRO A 350 23.67 9.99 18.94
N PRO A 351 24.34 9.59 17.85
CA PRO A 351 25.79 9.41 17.90
C PRO A 351 26.44 10.72 18.38
N PRO A 352 27.50 10.65 19.20
CA PRO A 352 28.19 11.85 19.66
C PRO A 352 28.60 12.68 18.44
N PRO A 353 28.51 14.03 18.52
CA PRO A 353 28.93 14.87 17.41
C PRO A 353 30.34 14.46 17.02
N SER A 354 30.52 14.03 15.76
CA SER A 354 31.83 13.73 15.23
C SER A 354 32.68 14.97 15.47
N ALA A 355 33.69 14.85 16.34
CA ALA A 355 34.68 15.90 16.50
C ALA A 355 35.20 16.14 15.10
N ALA A 356 34.87 17.30 14.52
CA ALA A 356 35.46 17.77 13.30
C ALA A 356 36.96 17.75 13.55
N GLN A 357 37.64 16.70 13.09
CA GLN A 357 39.08 16.71 13.04
C GLN A 357 39.41 17.90 12.14
N PRO A 358 40.14 18.91 12.64
CA PRO A 358 40.66 19.93 11.75
C PRO A 358 41.42 19.19 10.66
N LEU A 359 41.11 19.50 9.40
CA LEU A 359 41.94 19.14 8.26
C LEU A 359 43.33 19.72 8.51
N HIS A 360 44.18 18.97 9.20
CA HIS A 360 45.60 19.26 9.27
C HIS A 360 46.14 19.01 7.87
N ALA A 361 46.40 20.12 7.17
CA ALA A 361 47.25 20.15 6.00
C ALA A 361 48.61 19.55 6.39
N LYS A 362 48.81 18.26 6.10
CA LYS A 362 50.12 17.64 6.19
C LYS A 362 50.91 18.02 4.95
N SER A 363 51.87 18.92 5.17
CA SER A 363 52.98 19.21 4.28
C SER A 363 53.70 17.91 3.91
N ILE A 364 54.03 17.81 2.63
CA ILE A 364 54.91 16.80 2.03
C ILE A 364 56.33 17.00 2.56
N ILE A 365 56.99 15.91 2.97
CA ILE A 365 58.42 15.54 2.74
C ILE A 365 58.62 14.11 3.32
N GLU A 366 59.13 13.22 2.45
CA GLU A 366 59.52 11.79 2.59
C GLU A 366 60.88 11.58 3.35
N PRO A 367 61.46 10.35 3.48
CA PRO A 367 60.91 8.99 3.64
C PRO A 367 61.65 8.12 4.72
N THR A 368 61.25 6.83 4.79
CA THR A 368 62.02 5.57 5.05
C THR A 368 61.95 4.80 6.39
N GLN A 369 61.68 3.49 6.22
CA GLN A 369 62.04 2.29 7.03
C GLN A 369 61.27 2.01 8.34
N GLU A 370 60.83 0.79 8.69
CA GLU A 370 60.72 -0.55 8.09
C GLU A 370 60.06 -1.51 9.14
N LEU A 371 59.61 -2.71 8.72
CA LEU A 371 59.12 -3.89 9.47
C LEU A 371 57.69 -3.84 10.09
N GLN A 372 56.66 -4.54 9.56
CA GLN A 372 56.42 -5.99 9.31
C GLN A 372 55.57 -6.70 10.41
N ASN A 373 54.30 -6.97 10.06
CA ASN A 373 53.62 -8.29 10.05
C ASN A 373 52.24 -8.36 10.73
N GLY A 374 51.21 -8.70 9.92
CA GLY A 374 49.88 -9.17 10.34
C GLY A 374 48.75 -8.82 9.37
N GLU A 375 48.58 -9.61 8.31
CA GLU A 375 47.50 -9.67 7.28
C GLU A 375 46.46 -8.53 7.18
N GLN A 376 46.57 -7.73 6.11
CA GLN A 376 45.52 -6.83 5.61
C GLN A 376 45.13 -7.22 4.18
N THR A 377 43.84 -7.42 3.96
CA THR A 377 43.22 -7.47 2.63
C THR A 377 43.43 -6.13 1.90
N HIS A 378 44.09 -6.19 0.75
CA HIS A 378 44.49 -5.02 -0.02
C HIS A 378 43.30 -4.48 -0.83
N MET A 379 42.63 -3.44 -0.31
CA MET A 379 41.74 -2.60 -1.12
C MET A 379 42.60 -1.50 -1.76
N GLU A 380 42.92 -1.66 -3.04
CA GLU A 380 43.56 -0.58 -3.81
C GLU A 380 42.53 0.53 -4.11
N GLY A 381 42.99 1.78 -3.99
CA GLY A 381 42.17 2.97 -3.81
C GLY A 381 41.20 3.29 -4.96
N VAL A 382 40.11 3.97 -4.59
CA VAL A 382 39.10 4.51 -5.50
C VAL A 382 39.73 5.58 -6.37
N LYS A 383 39.76 5.36 -7.69
CA LYS A 383 40.14 6.39 -8.66
C LYS A 383 38.88 7.13 -9.12
N ILE A 384 38.79 8.41 -8.78
CA ILE A 384 37.76 9.31 -9.32
C ILE A 384 38.25 9.74 -10.71
N LEU A 385 37.48 9.39 -11.74
CA LEU A 385 37.87 9.65 -13.13
C LEU A 385 37.37 11.01 -13.62
N ASP A 386 36.21 11.47 -13.12
CA ASP A 386 35.65 12.78 -13.46
C ASP A 386 34.53 13.17 -12.48
N GLY A 387 34.22 14.47 -12.40
CA GLY A 387 33.16 15.02 -11.55
C GLY A 387 32.57 16.32 -12.08
N SER A 388 31.25 16.48 -11.98
CA SER A 388 30.57 17.73 -12.38
C SER A 388 30.92 18.89 -11.44
N ARG A 389 30.93 20.12 -11.96
CA ARG A 389 31.26 21.34 -11.19
C ARG A 389 30.37 21.60 -9.97
N ASP A 390 29.17 21.01 -9.94
CA ASP A 390 28.22 21.10 -8.82
C ASP A 390 28.31 19.91 -7.84
N GLY A 391 29.25 18.98 -8.05
CA GLY A 391 29.58 17.88 -7.14
C GLY A 391 28.52 16.79 -7.02
N LYS A 392 27.44 16.86 -7.80
CA LYS A 392 26.30 15.92 -7.71
C LYS A 392 26.54 14.61 -8.46
N HIS A 393 27.49 14.58 -9.39
CA HIS A 393 27.82 13.39 -10.16
C HIS A 393 29.32 13.15 -10.14
N ILE A 394 29.73 11.98 -9.64
CA ILE A 394 31.12 11.52 -9.59
C ILE A 394 31.18 10.15 -10.23
N VAL A 395 32.05 9.97 -11.22
CA VAL A 395 32.31 8.66 -11.83
C VAL A 395 33.50 8.03 -11.12
N ARG A 396 33.29 6.82 -10.59
CA ARG A 396 34.29 6.07 -9.84
C ARG A 396 34.58 4.76 -10.55
N GLU A 397 35.86 4.46 -10.73
CA GLU A 397 36.32 3.16 -11.19
C GLU A 397 36.58 2.27 -9.98
N HIS A 398 36.01 1.06 -10.00
CA HIS A 398 36.28 0.01 -9.02
C HIS A 398 36.89 -1.18 -9.75
N VAL A 399 38.16 -1.45 -9.51
CA VAL A 399 38.84 -2.64 -10.03
C VAL A 399 38.72 -3.74 -8.99
N ILE A 400 37.95 -4.79 -9.29
CA ILE A 400 37.88 -6.01 -8.49
C ILE A 400 38.64 -7.09 -9.25
N ARG A 401 39.75 -7.58 -8.67
CA ARG A 401 40.40 -8.80 -9.15
C ARG A 401 39.95 -9.96 -8.26
N ALA A 402 39.34 -10.97 -8.86
CA ALA A 402 39.05 -12.22 -8.19
C ALA A 402 40.34 -13.04 -8.08
N THR A 403 40.56 -13.63 -6.90
CA THR A 403 41.46 -14.77 -6.68
C THR A 403 40.64 -16.01 -6.44
#